data_AF-A0A2I2EZC7-F1
#
_entry.id   AF-A0A2I2EZC7-F1
#
_cell.length_a   1.000
_cell.length_b   1.000
_cell.length_c   1.000
_cell.angle_alpha   90.00
_cell.angle_beta   90.00
_cell.angle_gamma   90.00
#
_symmetry.space_group_name_H-M   'P 1'
#
loop_
_entity.id
_entity.type
_entity.pdbx_description
1 polymer ?
#
loop_
_entity_poly.entity_id
_entity_poly.type
_entity_poly.pdbx_seq_one_letter_code
_entity_poly.pdbx_strand_id
1 'polypeptide(L)'
;MLQTPMSTSIYFVHRNPAIYPDPQKFDPERWIKATETGNPLHRYLVPFTKGSRICLGMNLAFLEMYLAIAYHIRRFDLEICDTDPESLRVTREKVLGFPEHGGLQIKARVKAVLKD
;
A
#
# COMPACT_ATOMS: atom_id res chain seq x y z
N MET A 1 -39.29 -0.49 6.39
CA MET A 1 -38.26 -1.12 5.54
C MET A 1 -36.99 -1.23 6.38
N LEU A 2 -36.67 -2.42 6.88
CA LEU A 2 -35.43 -2.64 7.63
C LEU A 2 -34.28 -2.59 6.62
N GLN A 3 -33.44 -1.56 6.70
CA GLN A 3 -32.22 -1.47 5.89
C GLN A 3 -31.07 -2.11 6.68
N THR A 4 -30.69 -3.33 6.30
CA THR A 4 -29.48 -3.96 6.87
C THR A 4 -28.25 -3.24 6.32
N PRO A 5 -27.40 -2.64 7.17
CA PRO A 5 -26.17 -2.01 6.71
C PRO A 5 -25.20 -3.07 6.19
N MET A 6 -24.66 -2.85 4.99
CA MET A 6 -23.63 -3.69 4.39
C MET A 6 -22.30 -2.94 4.42
N SER A 7 -21.21 -3.60 4.79
CA SER A 7 -19.87 -3.02 4.81
C SER A 7 -18.84 -4.00 4.24
N THR A 8 -17.68 -3.48 3.88
CA THR A 8 -16.53 -4.26 3.41
C THR A 8 -15.26 -3.73 4.06
N SER A 9 -14.29 -4.62 4.28
CA SER A 9 -12.98 -4.25 4.83
C SER A 9 -11.90 -4.54 3.80
N ILE A 10 -11.18 -3.48 3.40
CA ILE A 10 -10.04 -3.59 2.49
C ILE A 10 -8.96 -4.48 3.11
N TYR A 11 -8.72 -4.33 4.41
CA TYR A 11 -7.76 -5.12 5.18
C TYR A 11 -8.01 -6.62 5.04
N PHE A 12 -9.26 -7.08 5.20
CA PHE A 12 -9.58 -8.50 5.07
C PHE A 12 -9.43 -9.04 3.65
N VAL A 13 -9.78 -8.24 2.62
CA VAL A 13 -9.59 -8.65 1.22
C VAL A 13 -8.11 -8.81 0.91
N HIS A 14 -7.28 -7.80 1.24
CA HIS A 14 -5.85 -7.80 0.93
C HIS A 14 -5.05 -8.79 1.76
N ARG A 15 -5.59 -9.25 2.90
CA ARG A 15 -4.94 -10.25 3.77
C ARG A 15 -5.55 -11.64 3.71
N ASN A 16 -6.44 -11.89 2.75
CA ASN A 16 -7.02 -13.21 2.58
C ASN A 16 -6.00 -14.17 1.93
N PRO A 17 -5.53 -15.23 2.62
CA PRO A 17 -4.55 -16.16 2.08
C PRO A 17 -5.07 -16.98 0.88
N ALA A 18 -6.39 -17.11 0.71
CA ALA A 18 -6.98 -17.76 -0.45
C ALA A 18 -6.88 -16.91 -1.74
N ILE A 19 -6.70 -15.59 -1.59
CA ILE A 19 -6.47 -14.67 -2.72
C ILE A 19 -4.98 -14.37 -2.87
N TYR A 20 -4.30 -14.13 -1.75
CA TYR A 20 -2.92 -13.71 -1.67
C TYR A 20 -2.13 -14.71 -0.81
N PRO A 21 -1.51 -15.75 -1.40
CA PRO A 21 -0.60 -16.61 -0.66
C PRO A 21 0.48 -15.78 0.06
N ASP A 22 0.78 -16.13 1.30
CA ASP A 22 1.64 -15.36 2.20
C ASP A 22 1.35 -13.84 2.21
N PRO A 23 0.14 -13.43 2.63
CA PRO A 23 -0.35 -12.06 2.43
C PRO A 23 0.41 -11.00 3.24
N GLN A 24 1.22 -11.42 4.22
CA GLN A 24 2.06 -10.53 5.02
C GLN A 24 3.40 -10.22 4.36
N LYS A 25 3.79 -10.99 3.33
CA LYS A 25 5.06 -10.83 2.64
C LYS A 25 4.94 -9.76 1.55
N PHE A 26 5.85 -8.79 1.54
CA PHE A 26 6.01 -7.89 0.41
C PHE A 26 6.67 -8.65 -0.75
N ASP A 27 5.86 -9.02 -1.75
CA ASP A 27 6.27 -9.83 -2.90
C ASP A 27 5.70 -9.21 -4.19
N PRO A 28 6.45 -8.34 -4.88
CA PRO A 28 6.03 -7.73 -6.14
C PRO A 28 5.86 -8.73 -7.29
N GLU A 29 6.61 -9.83 -7.28
CA GLU A 29 6.59 -10.82 -8.38
C GLU A 29 5.24 -11.54 -8.47
N ARG A 30 4.45 -11.58 -7.39
CA ARG A 30 3.11 -12.20 -7.39
C ARG A 30 2.20 -11.65 -8.48
N TRP A 31 2.34 -10.36 -8.82
CA TRP A 31 1.51 -9.71 -9.83
C TRP A 31 1.83 -10.18 -11.25
N ILE A 32 3.11 -10.46 -11.52
CA ILE A 32 3.59 -10.99 -12.79
C ILE A 32 3.13 -12.45 -12.93
N LYS A 33 3.46 -13.29 -11.94
CA LYS A 33 3.11 -14.72 -11.90
C LYS A 33 1.60 -14.95 -12.05
N ALA A 34 0.78 -14.18 -11.33
CA ALA A 34 -0.67 -14.31 -11.40
C ALA A 34 -1.26 -14.00 -12.80
N THR A 35 -0.61 -13.11 -13.55
CA THR A 35 -1.00 -12.79 -14.93
C THR A 35 -0.64 -13.93 -15.87
N GLU A 36 0.55 -14.51 -15.72
CA GLU A 36 1.02 -15.66 -16.51
C GLU A 36 0.14 -16.91 -16.31
N THR A 37 -0.37 -17.12 -15.09
CA THR A 37 -1.26 -18.25 -14.76
C THR A 37 -2.73 -18.00 -15.10
N GLY A 38 -3.06 -16.88 -15.76
CA GLY A 38 -4.44 -16.55 -16.16
C GLY A 38 -5.39 -16.21 -15.01
N ASN A 39 -4.88 -15.93 -13.81
CA ASN A 39 -5.67 -15.54 -12.64
C ASN A 39 -5.19 -14.19 -12.08
N PRO A 40 -5.39 -13.10 -12.83
CA PRO A 40 -4.75 -11.85 -12.50
C PRO A 40 -5.38 -11.23 -11.23
N LEU A 41 -4.51 -10.85 -10.28
CA LEU A 41 -4.92 -10.39 -8.95
C LEU A 41 -5.60 -9.00 -8.94
N HIS A 42 -5.54 -8.25 -10.04
CA HIS A 42 -6.09 -6.88 -10.12
C HIS A 42 -7.57 -6.83 -9.75
N ARG A 43 -8.33 -7.91 -9.97
CA ARG A 43 -9.77 -7.95 -9.65
C ARG A 43 -10.06 -7.82 -8.15
N TYR A 44 -9.12 -8.22 -7.31
CA TYR A 44 -9.17 -8.20 -5.85
C TYR A 44 -8.44 -7.00 -5.23
N LEU A 45 -7.70 -6.24 -6.05
CA LEU A 45 -6.99 -5.05 -5.60
C LEU A 45 -7.99 -3.89 -5.42
N VAL A 46 -8.44 -3.70 -4.18
CA VAL A 46 -9.43 -2.66 -3.80
C VAL A 46 -8.93 -1.53 -2.87
N PRO A 47 -7.70 -0.99 -3.00
CA PRO A 47 -7.18 0.07 -2.10
C PRO A 47 -7.97 1.38 -2.19
N PHE A 48 -8.68 1.60 -3.29
CA PHE A 48 -9.52 2.77 -3.54
C PHE A 48 -11.01 2.44 -3.52
N THR A 49 -11.39 1.32 -2.89
CA THR A 49 -12.70 0.66 -3.01
C THR A 49 -13.01 0.24 -4.46
N LYS A 50 -14.26 -0.10 -4.77
CA LYS A 50 -14.70 -0.51 -6.11
C LYS A 50 -16.18 -0.18 -6.32
N GLY A 51 -16.61 -0.01 -7.57
CA GLY A 51 -18.00 0.27 -7.93
C GLY A 51 -18.33 1.77 -8.00
N SER A 52 -19.61 2.12 -7.79
CA SER A 52 -20.10 3.50 -7.98
C SER A 52 -19.57 4.53 -6.98
N ARG A 53 -18.93 4.06 -5.89
CA ARG A 53 -18.35 4.89 -4.83
C ARG A 53 -16.82 4.79 -4.79
N ILE A 54 -16.22 4.33 -5.89
CA ILE A 54 -14.76 4.26 -6.04
C ILE A 54 -14.12 5.64 -5.84
N CYS A 55 -12.92 5.68 -5.28
CA CYS A 55 -12.21 6.92 -5.01
C CYS A 55 -12.07 7.75 -6.30
N LEU A 56 -12.66 8.95 -6.31
CA LEU A 56 -12.58 9.87 -7.45
C LEU A 56 -11.13 10.35 -7.69
N GLY A 57 -10.32 10.40 -6.63
CA GLY A 57 -8.93 10.81 -6.67
C GLY A 57 -7.94 9.70 -7.06
N MET A 58 -8.38 8.52 -7.48
CA MET A 58 -7.49 7.38 -7.78
C MET A 58 -6.36 7.75 -8.75
N ASN A 59 -6.70 8.39 -9.87
CA ASN A 59 -5.71 8.73 -10.90
C ASN A 59 -4.71 9.78 -10.39
N LEU A 60 -5.17 10.75 -9.61
CA LEU A 60 -4.30 11.75 -8.98
C LEU A 60 -3.36 11.08 -7.98
N ALA A 61 -3.87 10.20 -7.12
CA ALA A 61 -3.07 9.48 -6.14
C ALA A 61 -1.96 8.63 -6.79
N PHE A 62 -2.27 7.94 -7.90
CA PHE A 62 -1.24 7.22 -8.66
C PHE A 62 -0.19 8.15 -9.25
N LEU A 63 -0.61 9.26 -9.86
CA LEU A 63 0.31 10.24 -10.42
C LEU A 63 1.25 10.80 -9.34
N GLU A 64 0.72 11.22 -8.20
CA GLU A 64 1.50 11.74 -7.07
C GLU A 64 2.47 10.68 -6.53
N MET A 65 2.02 9.43 -6.36
CA MET A 65 2.86 8.35 -5.88
C MET A 65 4.02 8.05 -6.83
N TYR A 66 3.76 7.98 -8.15
CA TYR A 66 4.81 7.74 -9.14
C TYR A 66 5.81 8.89 -9.20
N LEU A 67 5.34 10.14 -9.22
CA LEU A 67 6.22 11.31 -9.24
C LEU A 67 7.04 11.41 -7.96
N ALA A 68 6.43 11.19 -6.80
CA ALA A 68 7.13 11.21 -5.52
C ALA A 68 8.23 10.14 -5.50
N ILE A 69 7.92 8.88 -5.81
CA ILE A 69 8.91 7.80 -5.83
C ILE A 69 10.03 8.12 -6.83
N ALA A 70 9.68 8.44 -8.07
CA ALA A 70 10.66 8.74 -9.11
C ALA A 70 11.58 9.91 -8.74
N TYR A 71 11.03 10.98 -8.16
CA TYR A 71 11.83 12.13 -7.71
C TYR A 71 12.83 11.73 -6.63
N HIS A 72 12.38 11.01 -5.60
CA HIS A 72 13.25 10.65 -4.47
C HIS A 72 14.37 9.70 -4.90
N ILE A 73 14.05 8.63 -5.64
CA ILE A 73 15.04 7.63 -6.04
C ILE A 73 16.06 8.16 -7.05
N ARG A 74 15.67 9.14 -7.89
CA ARG A 74 16.59 9.74 -8.88
C ARG A 74 17.50 10.79 -8.26
N ARG A 75 17.02 11.49 -7.23
CA ARG A 75 17.68 12.69 -6.71
C ARG A 75 18.51 12.44 -5.46
N PHE A 76 18.17 11.42 -4.66
CA PHE A 76 18.79 11.19 -3.37
C PHE A 76 19.23 9.74 -3.22
N ASP A 77 20.44 9.56 -2.70
CA ASP A 77 20.84 8.31 -2.07
C ASP A 77 20.38 8.34 -0.61
N LEU A 78 19.48 7.43 -0.24
CA LEU A 78 18.75 7.43 1.04
C LEU A 78 19.08 6.18 1.84
N GLU A 79 19.46 6.37 3.10
CA GLU A 79 19.67 5.30 4.07
C GLU A 79 18.66 5.45 5.20
N ILE A 80 17.90 4.39 5.52
CA ILE A 80 16.98 4.41 6.65
C ILE A 80 17.78 4.62 7.95
N CYS A 81 17.34 5.55 8.78
CA CYS A 81 17.96 5.82 10.08
C CYS A 81 16.90 6.00 11.15
N ASP A 82 17.20 5.68 12.41
CA ASP A 82 16.35 5.95 13.56
C ASP A 82 14.88 5.50 13.39
N THR A 83 14.66 4.42 12.65
CA THR A 83 13.35 3.83 12.35
C THR A 83 13.38 2.36 12.74
N ASP A 84 12.60 2.00 13.76
CA ASP A 84 12.39 0.60 14.15
C ASP A 84 11.25 0.01 13.31
N PRO A 85 11.45 -1.08 12.54
CA PRO A 85 10.39 -1.71 11.76
C PRO A 85 9.16 -2.09 12.59
N GLU A 86 9.33 -2.52 13.85
CA GLU A 86 8.20 -2.88 14.71
C GLU A 86 7.35 -1.67 15.08
N SER A 87 7.94 -0.47 15.11
CA SER A 87 7.21 0.78 15.32
C SER A 87 6.26 1.13 14.17
N LEU A 88 6.41 0.49 13.00
CA LEU A 88 5.53 0.66 11.84
C LEU A 88 4.43 -0.40 11.77
N ARG A 89 4.43 -1.40 12.66
CA ARG A 89 3.45 -2.48 12.66
C ARG A 89 2.05 -1.91 12.83
N VAL A 90 1.20 -2.09 11.83
CA VAL A 90 -0.19 -1.64 11.86
C VAL A 90 -0.96 -2.42 12.92
N THR A 91 -1.45 -1.72 13.94
CA THR A 91 -2.29 -2.30 15.01
C THR A 91 -3.72 -1.81 14.95
N ARG A 92 -3.97 -0.69 14.26
CA ARG A 92 -5.29 -0.06 14.18
C ARG A 92 -5.57 0.39 12.76
N GLU A 93 -6.81 0.21 12.32
CA GLU A 93 -7.29 0.73 11.05
C GLU A 93 -8.21 1.94 11.33
N LYS A 94 -7.85 3.10 10.76
CA LYS A 94 -8.60 4.35 10.87
C LYS A 94 -8.63 5.02 9.50
N VAL A 95 -9.26 4.38 8.51
CA VAL A 95 -9.16 4.67 7.07
C VAL A 95 -7.83 4.25 6.44
N LEU A 96 -6.72 4.48 7.14
CA LEU A 96 -5.40 3.92 6.85
C LEU A 96 -4.90 3.08 8.03
N GLY A 97 -3.87 2.26 7.80
CA GLY A 97 -3.20 1.52 8.86
C GLY A 97 -2.34 2.44 9.71
N PHE A 98 -2.52 2.40 11.03
CA PHE A 98 -1.73 3.15 12.01
C PHE A 98 -1.00 2.21 12.99
N PRO A 99 0.23 2.58 13.40
CA PRO A 99 0.94 1.87 14.45
C PRO A 99 0.33 2.11 15.83
N GLU A 100 0.82 1.38 16.84
CA GLU A 100 0.39 1.50 18.24
C GLU A 100 0.74 2.86 18.86
N HIS A 101 1.89 3.42 18.47
CA HIS A 101 2.38 4.70 18.96
C HIS A 101 2.91 5.55 17.80
N GLY A 102 2.80 6.87 17.95
CA GLY A 102 3.27 7.81 16.92
C GLY A 102 2.41 7.79 15.64
N GLY A 103 3.03 8.21 14.53
CA GLY A 103 2.44 8.20 13.19
C GLY A 103 3.20 7.28 12.25
N LEU A 104 2.66 7.08 11.04
CA LEU A 104 3.36 6.37 9.97
C LEU A 104 4.50 7.24 9.43
N GLN A 105 5.66 7.17 10.07
CA GLN A 105 6.82 7.99 9.73
C GLN A 105 8.05 7.11 9.55
N ILE A 106 8.76 7.32 8.44
CA ILE A 106 10.06 6.72 8.19
C ILE A 106 11.08 7.85 8.18
N LYS A 107 12.14 7.70 8.97
CA LYS A 107 13.28 8.60 8.96
C LYS A 107 14.36 8.02 8.04
N ALA A 108 14.87 8.87 7.17
CA ALA A 108 15.95 8.52 6.27
C ALA A 108 16.99 9.64 6.26
N ARG A 109 18.26 9.23 6.18
CA ARG A 109 19.41 10.11 6.02
C ARG A 109 19.74 10.22 4.53
N VAL A 110 19.90 11.44 4.05
CA VAL A 110 20.44 11.70 2.71
C VAL A 110 21.95 11.46 2.76
N LYS A 111 22.41 10.40 2.11
CA LYS A 111 23.84 10.05 1.98
C LYS A 111 24.51 10.89 0.93
N ALA A 112 23.83 11.09 -0.19
CA ALA A 112 24.28 11.92 -1.28
C ALA A 112 23.10 12.51 -2.03
N VAL A 113 23.37 13.64 -2.69
CA VAL A 113 22.46 14.29 -3.62
C VAL A 113 22.96 13.96 -5.02
N LEU A 114 22.22 13.08 -5.71
CA LEU A 114 22.57 12.59 -7.04
C LEU A 114 22.33 13.69 -8.07
N LYS A 115 23.36 14.01 -8.86
CA LYS A 115 23.22 14.88 -10.04
C LYS A 115 22.87 13.99 -11.23
N ASP A 116 21.97 14.47 -12.10
CA ASP A 116 21.65 13.79 -13.36
C ASP A 116 22.90 13.50 -14.19
#